data_AF-A0A7C3K7F5-F1
#
_entry.id   AF-A0A7C3K7F5-F1
#
_cell.length_a   1.000
_cell.length_b   1.000
_cell.length_c   1.000
_cell.angle_alpha   90.00
_cell.angle_beta   90.00
_cell.angle_gamma   90.00
#
_symmetry.space_group_name_H-M   'P 1'
#
loop_
_entity.id
_entity.type
_entity.pdbx_description
1 polymer ?
#
loop_
_entity_poly.entity_id
_entity_poly.type
_entity_poly.pdbx_seq_one_letter_code
_entity_poly.pdbx_strand_id
1 'polypeptide(L)'
;MRGTVPRPRAFTVLELMLAMTLALFVVGGVLSVFTLLTRADDVSEEAFEEAVDLSITQEVLRRAMQSLVAGRPAEPAEAPPAEDEGEPAEDENEDEAAPPEQESGEPTKLPEDDPADQLPHFELSEHETTGGAFLQRLELVVRDSPVAQSWMPSEDDKDASLLDVAATTSVRGAFELIELDAEWALAWVPIDPPGVPEVLVRDLDACRWTVLPKTNDGAEWMEAWEARDLREFPVAVRLVLWTRKGGRVDWLFETAVVVEGM
;
A
#
# COMPACT_ATOMS: atom_id res chain seq x y z
N MET A 1 -11.03 -5.66 92.99
CA MET A 1 -10.50 -5.54 91.61
C MET A 1 -9.76 -4.21 91.49
N ARG A 2 -8.43 -4.22 91.48
CA ARG A 2 -7.62 -3.00 91.30
C ARG A 2 -7.36 -2.83 89.80
N GLY A 3 -8.02 -1.87 89.18
CA GLY A 3 -7.72 -1.46 87.81
C GLY A 3 -6.36 -0.76 87.79
N THR A 4 -5.40 -1.31 87.04
CA THR A 4 -4.14 -0.63 86.75
C THR A 4 -4.41 0.50 85.77
N VAL A 5 -4.20 1.75 86.20
CA VAL A 5 -4.25 2.92 85.31
C VAL A 5 -3.09 2.81 84.32
N PRO A 6 -3.32 2.75 83.00
CA PRO A 6 -2.24 2.67 82.03
C PRO A 6 -1.41 3.95 82.08
N ARG A 7 -0.09 3.81 82.24
CA ARG A 7 0.83 4.95 82.17
C ARG A 7 0.93 5.43 80.72
N PRO A 8 0.88 6.75 80.46
CA PRO A 8 1.11 7.28 79.12
C PRO A 8 2.54 6.93 78.69
N ARG A 9 2.67 6.16 77.60
CA ARG A 9 3.97 5.89 76.95
C ARG A 9 4.26 7.07 76.02
N ALA A 10 5.32 7.82 76.32
CA ALA A 10 5.81 8.85 75.43
C ALA A 10 6.42 8.16 74.20
N PHE A 11 5.87 8.45 73.02
CA PHE A 11 6.41 8.01 71.73
C PHE A 11 7.83 8.56 71.58
N THR A 12 8.79 7.72 71.25
CA THR A 12 10.16 8.18 71.05
C THR A 12 10.27 8.83 69.67
N VAL A 13 11.10 9.87 69.53
CA VAL A 13 11.38 10.52 68.24
C VAL A 13 11.80 9.49 67.18
N LEU A 14 12.49 8.43 67.60
CA LEU A 14 12.92 7.33 66.74
C LEU A 14 11.75 6.53 66.14
N GLU A 15 10.70 6.23 66.92
CA GLU A 15 9.50 5.56 66.41
C GLU A 15 8.76 6.44 65.39
N LEU A 16 8.72 7.76 65.60
CA LEU A 16 8.14 8.69 64.65
C LEU A 16 8.92 8.73 63.34
N MET A 17 10.27 8.81 63.40
CA MET A 17 11.11 8.79 62.20
C MET A 17 10.97 7.48 61.43
N LEU A 18 10.89 6.34 62.13
CA LEU A 18 10.67 5.04 61.52
C LEU A 18 9.28 4.96 60.86
N ALA A 19 8.23 5.42 61.55
CA ALA A 19 6.87 5.47 60.98
C ALA A 19 6.79 6.38 59.75
N MET A 20 7.44 7.54 59.77
CA MET A 20 7.52 8.44 58.61
C MET A 20 8.27 7.80 57.43
N THR A 21 9.37 7.11 57.71
CA THR A 21 10.16 6.42 56.67
C THR A 21 9.34 5.30 56.02
N LEU A 22 8.65 4.48 56.83
CA LEU A 22 7.75 3.45 56.33
C LEU A 22 6.59 4.04 55.52
N ALA A 23 5.99 5.14 55.99
CA ALA A 23 4.94 5.83 55.27
C ALA A 23 5.43 6.34 53.90
N LEU A 24 6.64 6.91 53.83
CA LEU A 24 7.26 7.34 52.58
C LEU A 24 7.49 6.18 51.60
N PHE A 25 7.96 5.03 52.08
CA PHE A 25 8.11 3.83 51.24
C PHE A 25 6.76 3.34 50.70
N VAL A 26 5.72 3.33 51.52
CA VAL A 26 4.37 2.94 51.08
C VAL A 26 3.84 3.91 50.02
N VAL A 27 3.93 5.23 50.28
CA VAL A 27 3.50 6.25 49.31
C VAL A 27 4.30 6.15 48.01
N GLY A 28 5.63 6.00 48.09
CA GLY A 28 6.48 5.82 46.93
C GLY A 28 6.14 4.56 46.13
N GLY A 29 5.86 3.45 46.81
CA GLY A 29 5.40 2.21 46.17
C GLY A 29 4.08 2.39 45.44
N VAL A 30 3.10 3.06 46.05
CA VAL A 30 1.80 3.36 45.43
C VAL A 30 1.97 4.25 44.20
N LEU A 31 2.78 5.31 44.28
CA LEU A 31 3.06 6.19 43.14
C LEU A 31 3.74 5.44 41.99
N SER A 32 4.67 4.53 42.30
CA SER A 32 5.32 3.69 41.28
C SER A 32 4.32 2.78 40.57
N VAL A 33 3.37 2.18 41.30
CA VAL A 33 2.32 1.33 40.70
C VAL A 33 1.43 2.15 39.77
N PHE A 34 1.01 3.35 40.18
CA PHE A 34 0.22 4.24 39.30
C PHE A 34 0.99 4.67 38.05
N THR A 35 2.30 4.92 38.17
CA THR A 35 3.15 5.26 37.01
C THR A 35 3.30 4.07 36.05
N LEU A 36 3.35 2.84 36.57
CA LEU A 36 3.37 1.64 35.73
C LEU A 36 2.01 1.40 35.06
N LEU A 37 0.90 1.67 35.77
CA LEU A 37 -0.44 1.52 35.22
C LEU A 37 -0.67 2.48 34.05
N THR A 38 -0.39 3.77 34.25
CA THR A 38 -0.54 4.80 33.19
C THR A 38 0.27 4.46 31.94
N ARG A 39 1.53 4.06 32.12
CA ARG A 39 2.36 3.62 30.99
C ARG A 39 1.81 2.36 30.30
N ALA A 40 1.21 1.44 31.05
CA ALA A 40 0.61 0.24 30.47
C ALA A 40 -0.65 0.58 29.67
N ASP A 41 -1.44 1.54 30.14
CA ASP A 41 -2.62 2.04 29.44
C ASP A 41 -2.21 2.69 28.11
N ASP A 42 -1.21 3.59 28.12
CA ASP A 42 -0.69 4.26 26.90
C ASP A 42 -0.19 3.23 25.86
N VAL A 43 0.60 2.24 26.29
CA VAL A 43 1.10 1.18 25.40
C VAL A 43 -0.04 0.32 24.85
N SER A 44 -1.10 0.09 25.64
CA SER A 44 -2.25 -0.69 25.20
C SER A 44 -3.13 0.06 24.20
N GLU A 45 -3.26 1.37 24.35
CA GLU A 45 -3.97 2.25 23.43
C GLU A 45 -3.23 2.30 22.09
N GLU A 46 -1.92 2.55 22.12
CA GLU A 46 -1.09 2.57 20.90
C GLU A 46 -1.11 1.23 20.16
N ALA A 47 -1.05 0.10 20.88
CA ALA A 47 -1.12 -1.23 20.28
C ALA A 47 -2.51 -1.55 19.71
N PHE A 48 -3.57 -1.01 20.33
CA PHE A 48 -4.93 -1.17 19.84
C PHE A 48 -5.16 -0.37 18.56
N GLU A 49 -4.73 0.89 18.52
CA GLU A 49 -4.77 1.72 17.31
C GLU A 49 -4.02 1.07 16.16
N GLU A 50 -2.79 0.58 16.41
CA GLU A 50 -1.99 -0.14 15.42
C GLU A 50 -2.72 -1.39 14.90
N ALA A 51 -3.34 -2.17 15.79
CA ALA A 51 -4.10 -3.35 15.38
C ALA A 51 -5.32 -2.99 14.52
N VAL A 52 -5.97 -1.86 14.79
CA VAL A 52 -7.08 -1.34 13.96
C VAL A 52 -6.58 -0.97 12.57
N ASP A 53 -5.50 -0.18 12.48
CA ASP A 53 -4.91 0.25 11.20
C ASP A 53 -4.49 -0.96 10.34
N LEU A 54 -3.83 -1.94 10.96
CA LEU A 54 -3.45 -3.19 10.29
C LEU A 54 -4.68 -3.97 9.81
N SER A 55 -5.76 -4.01 10.59
CA SER A 55 -7.00 -4.71 10.19
C SER A 55 -7.69 -4.05 9.00
N ILE A 56 -7.74 -2.70 8.98
CA ILE A 56 -8.31 -1.92 7.88
C ILE A 56 -7.47 -2.14 6.62
N THR A 57 -6.14 -2.05 6.76
CA THR A 57 -5.19 -2.28 5.66
C THR A 57 -5.34 -3.67 5.06
N GLN A 58 -5.45 -4.70 5.90
CA GLN A 58 -5.66 -6.06 5.41
C GLN A 58 -6.93 -6.17 4.57
N GLU A 59 -8.01 -5.51 4.98
CA GLU A 59 -9.27 -5.53 4.26
C GLU A 59 -9.20 -4.73 2.95
N VAL A 60 -8.57 -3.54 2.93
CA VAL A 60 -8.30 -2.77 1.71
C VAL A 60 -7.54 -3.63 0.70
N LEU A 61 -6.45 -4.25 1.14
CA LEU A 61 -5.63 -5.12 0.29
C LEU A 61 -6.39 -6.35 -0.20
N ARG A 62 -7.16 -7.00 0.68
CA ARG A 62 -8.00 -8.13 0.31
C ARG A 62 -8.99 -7.75 -0.78
N ARG A 63 -9.64 -6.59 -0.65
CA ARG A 63 -10.58 -6.09 -1.66
C ARG A 63 -9.88 -5.84 -2.98
N ALA A 64 -8.73 -5.16 -2.98
CA ALA A 64 -7.95 -4.91 -4.19
C ALA A 64 -7.59 -6.23 -4.91
N MET A 65 -7.11 -7.24 -4.18
CA MET A 65 -6.72 -8.52 -4.77
C MET A 65 -7.91 -9.36 -5.26
N GLN A 66 -9.09 -9.15 -4.69
CA GLN A 66 -10.34 -9.81 -5.10
C GLN A 66 -11.06 -9.09 -6.25
N SER A 67 -10.77 -7.82 -6.47
CA SER A 67 -11.38 -6.99 -7.51
C SER A 67 -10.45 -6.73 -8.70
N LEU A 68 -9.35 -7.49 -8.83
CA LEU A 68 -8.43 -7.39 -9.96
C LEU A 68 -9.18 -7.65 -11.28
N VAL A 69 -9.05 -6.72 -12.22
CA VAL A 69 -9.70 -6.82 -13.53
C VAL A 69 -8.72 -7.42 -14.53
N ALA A 70 -9.11 -8.54 -15.14
CA ALA A 70 -8.45 -9.02 -16.35
C ALA A 70 -8.73 -8.06 -17.49
N GLY A 71 -7.66 -7.57 -18.11
CA GLY A 71 -7.80 -7.06 -19.46
C GLY A 71 -8.45 -8.07 -20.36
N ARG A 72 -9.33 -7.59 -21.23
CA ARG A 72 -9.77 -8.39 -22.37
C ARG A 72 -8.50 -8.85 -23.11
N PRO A 73 -8.30 -10.14 -23.37
CA PRO A 73 -7.16 -10.59 -24.16
C PRO A 73 -7.19 -9.80 -25.46
N ALA A 74 -6.12 -9.07 -25.78
CA ALA A 74 -6.00 -8.39 -27.06
C ALA A 74 -6.37 -9.39 -28.16
N GLU A 75 -7.41 -9.09 -28.94
CA GLU A 75 -7.78 -9.92 -30.07
C GLU A 75 -6.52 -10.03 -30.94
N PRO A 76 -6.14 -11.25 -31.39
CA PRO A 76 -4.92 -11.44 -32.14
C PRO A 76 -4.96 -10.45 -33.30
N ALA A 77 -3.99 -9.51 -33.32
CA ALA A 77 -3.93 -8.46 -34.31
C ALA A 77 -4.24 -9.09 -35.66
N GLU A 78 -5.36 -8.67 -36.28
CA GLU A 78 -5.68 -9.12 -37.63
C GLU A 78 -4.43 -8.84 -38.44
N ALA A 79 -3.82 -9.91 -38.97
CA ALA A 79 -2.59 -9.78 -39.73
C ALA A 79 -2.83 -8.64 -40.73
N PRO A 80 -1.92 -7.64 -40.79
CA PRO A 80 -2.11 -6.49 -41.67
C PRO A 80 -2.54 -7.04 -43.01
N PRO A 81 -3.66 -6.55 -43.59
CA PRO A 81 -4.22 -7.11 -44.81
C PRO A 81 -3.06 -7.24 -45.77
N ALA A 82 -2.74 -8.48 -46.16
CA ALA A 82 -1.57 -8.79 -46.95
C ALA A 82 -1.52 -7.73 -48.04
N GLU A 83 -0.50 -6.86 -47.98
CA GLU A 83 -0.30 -5.84 -49.00
C GLU A 83 -0.28 -6.63 -50.29
N ASP A 84 -1.35 -6.47 -51.06
CA ASP A 84 -1.50 -7.04 -52.38
C ASP A 84 -0.27 -6.54 -53.12
N GLU A 85 0.68 -7.46 -53.37
CA GLU A 85 1.94 -7.19 -54.04
C GLU A 85 1.58 -6.61 -55.40
N GLY A 86 1.44 -5.28 -55.43
CA GLY A 86 1.20 -4.50 -56.62
C GLY A 86 2.29 -4.87 -57.61
N GLU A 87 1.85 -5.33 -58.77
CA GLU A 87 2.69 -5.70 -59.90
C GLU A 87 3.84 -4.68 -60.08
N PRO A 88 5.07 -5.15 -60.32
CA PRO A 88 6.20 -4.25 -60.52
C PRO A 88 5.97 -3.44 -61.79
N ALA A 89 5.69 -2.15 -61.63
CA ALA A 89 5.81 -1.19 -62.71
C ALA A 89 7.30 -0.96 -62.96
N GLU A 90 7.80 -1.52 -64.07
CA GLU A 90 9.05 -1.10 -64.70
C GLU A 90 8.93 0.39 -65.05
N ASP A 91 9.67 1.25 -64.34
CA ASP A 91 9.89 2.63 -64.78
C ASP A 91 11.40 2.91 -64.77
N GLU A 92 11.98 2.76 -65.95
CA GLU A 92 13.27 3.34 -66.32
C GLU A 92 13.06 4.86 -66.45
N ASN A 93 13.67 5.68 -65.58
CA ASN A 93 14.07 7.04 -65.97
C ASN A 93 15.14 7.64 -65.03
N GLU A 94 16.35 7.66 -65.60
CA GLU A 94 17.40 8.67 -65.61
C GLU A 94 17.30 9.91 -64.70
N ASP A 95 18.38 10.08 -63.92
CA ASP A 95 19.12 11.33 -63.64
C ASP A 95 18.38 12.68 -63.77
N GLU A 96 18.06 13.30 -62.63
CA GLU A 96 18.24 14.76 -62.50
C GLU A 96 18.48 15.17 -61.04
N ALA A 97 19.64 15.79 -60.81
CA ALA A 97 20.07 16.29 -59.52
C ALA A 97 19.27 17.54 -59.10
N ALA A 98 18.58 17.47 -57.96
CA ALA A 98 17.89 18.58 -57.31
C ALA A 98 18.40 18.77 -55.85
N PRO A 99 18.34 20.00 -55.31
CA PRO A 99 19.11 20.46 -54.13
C PRO A 99 18.51 20.01 -52.79
N PRO A 100 19.26 20.11 -51.67
CA PRO A 100 18.84 19.53 -50.38
C PRO A 100 17.59 20.22 -49.85
N GLU A 101 16.49 19.48 -49.81
CA GLU A 101 15.25 19.87 -49.14
C GLU A 101 15.45 19.81 -47.63
N GLN A 102 15.00 20.87 -46.96
CA GLN A 102 15.01 21.03 -45.51
C GLN A 102 14.23 19.87 -44.87
N GLU A 103 14.86 19.18 -43.92
CA GLU A 103 14.22 18.27 -42.96
C GLU A 103 13.15 19.04 -42.18
N SER A 104 11.96 19.14 -42.77
CA SER A 104 10.72 19.43 -42.08
C SER A 104 10.48 18.25 -41.16
N GLY A 105 10.90 18.40 -39.90
CA GLY A 105 10.66 17.45 -38.84
C GLY A 105 9.19 17.04 -38.84
N GLU A 106 8.92 15.85 -39.36
CA GLU A 106 7.65 15.18 -39.19
C GLU A 106 7.37 15.19 -37.69
N PRO A 107 6.23 15.73 -37.23
CA PRO A 107 5.86 15.61 -35.84
C PRO A 107 5.78 14.11 -35.57
N THR A 108 6.76 13.59 -34.83
CA THR A 108 6.72 12.25 -34.26
C THR A 108 5.39 12.19 -33.52
N LYS A 109 4.38 11.59 -34.14
CA LYS A 109 3.16 11.22 -33.44
C LYS A 109 3.65 10.26 -32.37
N LEU A 110 3.69 10.76 -31.12
CA LEU A 110 3.77 9.88 -29.97
C LEU A 110 2.68 8.84 -30.19
N PRO A 111 3.00 7.53 -30.14
CA PRO A 111 2.00 6.50 -30.29
C PRO A 111 0.84 6.85 -29.35
N GLU A 112 -0.34 7.08 -29.91
CA GLU A 112 -1.56 7.17 -29.13
C GLU A 112 -1.70 5.79 -28.52
N ASP A 113 -1.29 5.65 -27.25
CA ASP A 113 -1.42 4.39 -26.51
C ASP A 113 -2.90 4.02 -26.52
N ASP A 114 -3.24 3.01 -27.33
CA ASP A 114 -4.60 2.52 -27.46
C ASP A 114 -5.06 2.04 -26.08
N PRO A 115 -6.16 2.56 -25.52
CA PRO A 115 -6.65 2.16 -24.20
C PRO A 115 -6.93 0.65 -24.12
N ALA A 116 -7.06 -0.04 -25.25
CA ALA A 116 -7.24 -1.50 -25.34
C ALA A 116 -5.95 -2.33 -25.20
N ASP A 117 -4.75 -1.74 -25.35
CA ASP A 117 -3.46 -2.45 -25.19
C ASP A 117 -2.95 -2.48 -23.74
N GLN A 118 -3.74 -1.96 -22.79
CA GLN A 118 -3.30 -1.61 -21.43
C GLN A 118 -3.82 -2.52 -20.30
N LEU A 119 -4.28 -3.75 -20.55
CA LEU A 119 -4.68 -4.64 -19.45
C LEU A 119 -4.28 -6.09 -19.79
N PRO A 120 -3.77 -6.90 -18.84
CA PRO A 120 -3.60 -6.70 -17.39
C PRO A 120 -2.51 -5.70 -16.96
N HIS A 121 -2.81 -4.79 -16.04
CA HIS A 121 -1.79 -4.12 -15.23
C HIS A 121 -1.80 -4.75 -13.84
N PHE A 122 -0.89 -5.69 -13.63
CA PHE A 122 -0.38 -6.07 -12.31
C PHE A 122 1.14 -5.99 -12.41
N GLU A 123 1.76 -5.14 -11.61
CA GLU A 123 3.20 -4.94 -11.67
C GLU A 123 3.75 -4.81 -10.26
N LEU A 124 4.72 -5.65 -9.95
CA LEU A 124 5.56 -5.49 -8.77
C LEU A 124 6.94 -5.05 -9.24
N SER A 125 7.26 -3.79 -8.99
CA SER A 125 8.53 -3.18 -9.39
C SER A 125 9.22 -2.50 -8.21
N GLU A 126 10.51 -2.23 -8.36
CA GLU A 126 11.28 -1.44 -7.40
C GLU A 126 11.50 -0.05 -7.98
N HIS A 127 11.13 0.98 -7.21
CA HIS A 127 11.38 2.37 -7.55
C HIS A 127 12.47 2.96 -6.67
N GLU A 128 13.42 3.65 -7.29
CA GLU A 128 14.42 4.43 -6.58
C GLU A 128 13.79 5.73 -6.06
N THR A 129 13.84 5.93 -4.75
CA THR A 129 13.41 7.16 -4.10
C THR A 129 14.45 8.28 -4.26
N THR A 130 14.06 9.52 -4.00
CA THR A 130 14.99 10.68 -3.95
C THR A 130 16.19 10.47 -3.02
N GLY A 131 16.05 9.59 -2.01
CA GLY A 131 17.12 9.21 -1.09
C GLY A 131 18.03 8.08 -1.58
N GLY A 132 17.82 7.55 -2.80
CA GLY A 132 18.55 6.41 -3.35
C GLY A 132 18.16 5.05 -2.74
N ALA A 133 17.10 5.00 -1.93
CA ALA A 133 16.54 3.75 -1.44
C ALA A 133 15.60 3.16 -2.49
N PHE A 134 15.72 1.86 -2.75
CA PHE A 134 14.80 1.12 -3.61
C PHE A 134 13.61 0.64 -2.79
N LEU A 135 12.41 1.06 -3.17
CA LEU A 135 11.16 0.68 -2.51
C LEU A 135 10.27 -0.07 -3.49
N GLN A 136 9.66 -1.15 -3.01
CA GLN A 136 8.71 -1.91 -3.82
C GLN A 136 7.41 -1.12 -3.99
N ARG A 137 6.89 -1.14 -5.22
CA ARG A 137 5.61 -0.58 -5.61
C ARG A 137 4.80 -1.69 -6.27
N LEU A 138 3.57 -1.85 -5.79
CA LEU A 138 2.62 -2.81 -6.33
C LEU A 138 1.51 -2.06 -7.06
N GLU A 139 1.62 -2.00 -8.39
CA GLU A 139 0.65 -1.36 -9.25
C GLU A 139 -0.39 -2.36 -9.76
N LEU A 140 -1.66 -1.96 -9.74
CA LEU A 140 -2.76 -2.82 -10.16
C LEU A 140 -3.98 -2.04 -10.65
N VAL A 141 -4.77 -2.70 -11.48
CA VAL A 141 -6.08 -2.22 -11.93
C VAL A 141 -7.19 -3.03 -11.26
N VAL A 142 -8.08 -2.32 -10.58
CA VAL A 142 -9.19 -2.89 -9.81
C VAL A 142 -10.52 -2.38 -10.33
N ARG A 143 -11.56 -3.19 -10.16
CA ARG A 143 -12.92 -2.85 -10.59
C ARG A 143 -13.46 -1.65 -9.81
N ASP A 144 -13.23 -1.66 -8.51
CA ASP A 144 -13.74 -0.68 -7.56
C ASP A 144 -12.57 -0.18 -6.69
N SER A 145 -12.62 1.07 -6.24
CA SER A 145 -11.65 1.59 -5.28
C SER A 145 -11.59 0.67 -4.04
N PRO A 146 -10.40 0.21 -3.61
CA PRO A 146 -10.30 -0.75 -2.53
C PRO A 146 -10.60 -0.13 -1.17
N VAL A 147 -10.59 1.20 -1.08
CA VAL A 147 -10.88 1.92 0.14
C VAL A 147 -12.37 2.23 0.25
N ALA A 148 -13.00 1.69 1.30
CA ALA A 148 -14.40 2.01 1.58
C ALA A 148 -14.56 3.43 2.11
N GLN A 149 -15.52 4.14 1.52
CA GLN A 149 -15.96 5.46 1.96
C GLN A 149 -16.36 5.51 3.45
N SER A 150 -16.87 4.40 4.00
CA SER A 150 -17.28 4.32 5.41
C SER A 150 -16.12 4.38 6.41
N TRP A 151 -14.88 4.24 5.97
CA TRP A 151 -13.71 4.28 6.84
C TRP A 151 -13.06 5.66 6.89
N MET A 152 -13.43 6.55 5.97
CA MET A 152 -13.02 7.94 6.09
C MET A 152 -13.84 8.58 7.22
N PRO A 153 -13.19 9.17 8.24
CA PRO A 153 -13.91 9.97 9.22
C PRO A 153 -14.68 11.04 8.44
N SER A 154 -15.99 11.06 8.61
CA SER A 154 -16.90 12.00 7.97
C SER A 154 -16.66 13.40 8.52
N GLU A 155 -15.56 14.03 8.12
CA GLU A 155 -15.43 15.47 8.24
C GLU A 155 -16.24 16.06 7.09
N ASP A 156 -17.27 16.81 7.45
CA ASP A 156 -18.39 17.38 6.68
C ASP A 156 -18.04 18.18 5.40
N ASP A 157 -16.86 18.04 4.79
CA ASP A 157 -16.34 18.99 3.80
C ASP A 157 -15.47 18.41 2.67
N LYS A 158 -15.56 17.10 2.37
CA LYS A 158 -14.84 16.55 1.21
C LYS A 158 -15.72 16.45 -0.02
N ASP A 159 -15.48 17.41 -0.92
CA ASP A 159 -15.96 17.54 -2.28
C ASP A 159 -16.44 16.22 -2.91
N ALA A 160 -17.72 16.21 -3.28
CA ALA A 160 -18.39 15.11 -3.96
C ALA A 160 -17.84 14.77 -5.36
N SER A 161 -16.64 15.21 -5.74
CA SER A 161 -16.14 15.10 -7.12
C SER A 161 -15.49 13.74 -7.45
N LEU A 162 -14.93 13.01 -6.47
CA LEU A 162 -14.48 11.62 -6.69
C LEU A 162 -15.64 10.61 -6.66
N LEU A 163 -16.79 11.02 -6.12
CA LEU A 163 -17.96 10.17 -5.90
C LEU A 163 -18.72 9.81 -7.19
N ASP A 164 -18.68 10.67 -8.22
CA ASP A 164 -19.39 10.42 -9.49
C ASP A 164 -18.55 9.66 -10.53
N VAL A 165 -17.21 9.64 -10.40
CA VAL A 165 -16.32 9.00 -11.38
C VAL A 165 -16.14 7.50 -11.09
N ALA A 166 -16.16 7.10 -9.82
CA ALA A 166 -15.90 5.72 -9.39
C ALA A 166 -17.04 4.72 -9.66
N ALA A 167 -18.22 5.16 -10.08
CA ALA A 167 -19.38 4.27 -10.23
C ALA A 167 -19.41 3.49 -11.56
N THR A 168 -18.52 3.78 -12.53
CA THR A 168 -18.62 3.19 -13.89
C THR A 168 -17.31 2.75 -14.54
N THR A 169 -16.14 2.98 -13.93
CA THR A 169 -14.85 2.67 -14.56
C THR A 169 -13.89 2.00 -13.57
N SER A 170 -13.06 1.10 -14.08
CA SER A 170 -11.97 0.50 -13.31
C SER A 170 -10.99 1.59 -12.84
N VAL A 171 -10.36 1.36 -11.69
CA VAL A 171 -9.41 2.28 -11.07
C VAL A 171 -8.02 1.67 -11.16
N ARG A 172 -7.08 2.41 -11.74
CA ARG A 172 -5.65 2.11 -11.68
C ARG A 172 -5.06 2.80 -10.46
N GLY A 173 -4.32 2.05 -9.66
CA GLY A 173 -3.60 2.61 -8.52
C GLY A 173 -2.42 1.74 -8.09
N ALA A 174 -1.66 2.24 -7.13
CA ALA A 174 -0.51 1.54 -6.58
C ALA A 174 -0.55 1.48 -5.06
N PHE A 175 -0.11 0.37 -4.49
CA PHE A 175 0.33 0.30 -3.11
C PHE A 175 1.82 0.60 -3.07
N GLU A 176 2.20 1.68 -2.41
CA GLU A 176 3.58 2.12 -2.31
C GLU A 176 3.92 2.62 -0.90
N LEU A 177 5.21 2.54 -0.58
CA LEU A 177 5.76 3.17 0.61
C LEU A 177 6.02 4.64 0.32
N ILE A 178 5.40 5.52 1.11
CA ILE A 178 5.61 6.97 1.06
C ILE A 178 6.26 7.45 2.37
N GLU A 179 7.07 8.50 2.26
CA GLU A 179 7.63 9.18 3.43
C GLU A 179 6.66 10.26 3.92
N LEU A 180 6.23 10.16 5.18
CA LEU A 180 5.31 11.11 5.82
C LEU A 180 5.87 11.48 7.20
N ASP A 181 6.15 12.76 7.42
CA ASP A 181 6.69 13.27 8.68
C ASP A 181 7.97 12.55 9.17
N ALA A 182 8.86 12.16 8.25
CA ALA A 182 10.08 11.36 8.49
C ALA A 182 9.83 9.89 8.93
N GLU A 183 8.62 9.38 8.68
CA GLU A 183 8.24 7.99 8.88
C GLU A 183 7.80 7.35 7.55
N TRP A 184 7.99 6.05 7.41
CA TRP A 184 7.46 5.33 6.24
C TRP A 184 6.02 4.92 6.50
N ALA A 185 5.17 5.10 5.49
CA ALA A 185 3.79 4.71 5.52
C ALA A 185 3.42 3.92 4.26
N LEU A 186 2.57 2.91 4.39
CA LEU A 186 1.99 2.22 3.25
C LEU A 186 0.74 2.99 2.84
N ALA A 187 0.67 3.40 1.57
CA ALA A 187 -0.46 4.13 1.03
C ALA A 187 -1.03 3.48 -0.23
N TRP A 188 -2.33 3.68 -0.45
CA TRP A 188 -2.97 3.50 -1.75
C TRP A 188 -2.90 4.81 -2.52
N VAL A 189 -2.30 4.78 -3.71
CA VAL A 189 -2.11 5.95 -4.57
C VAL A 189 -2.91 5.74 -5.85
N PRO A 190 -4.09 6.38 -6.00
CA PRO A 190 -4.86 6.31 -7.23
C PRO A 190 -4.13 7.06 -8.36
N ILE A 191 -3.92 6.37 -9.47
CA ILE A 191 -3.20 6.86 -10.66
C ILE A 191 -4.19 7.34 -11.72
N ASP A 192 -5.21 6.52 -12.00
CA ASP A 192 -6.26 6.84 -12.97
C ASP A 192 -7.63 6.33 -12.48
N PRO A 193 -8.59 7.22 -12.16
CA PRO A 193 -8.42 8.67 -12.11
C PRO A 193 -7.43 9.09 -11.00
N PRO A 194 -6.64 10.16 -11.17
CA PRO A 194 -5.73 10.64 -10.14
C PRO A 194 -6.52 11.16 -8.93
N GLY A 195 -6.05 10.83 -7.73
CA GLY A 195 -6.71 11.21 -6.48
C GLY A 195 -5.71 11.43 -5.34
N VAL A 196 -6.24 11.70 -4.14
CA VAL A 196 -5.42 11.89 -2.95
C VAL A 196 -4.92 10.53 -2.45
N PRO A 197 -3.61 10.36 -2.20
CA PRO A 197 -3.07 9.17 -1.55
C PRO A 197 -3.75 8.89 -0.21
N GLU A 198 -4.11 7.64 0.02
CA GLU A 198 -4.72 7.20 1.26
C GLU A 198 -3.76 6.36 2.08
N VAL A 199 -3.38 6.89 3.25
CA VAL A 199 -2.47 6.23 4.18
C VAL A 199 -3.20 5.09 4.88
N LEU A 200 -2.68 3.87 4.75
CA LEU A 200 -3.28 2.66 5.32
C LEU A 200 -2.61 2.27 6.64
N VAL A 201 -1.27 2.35 6.69
CA VAL A 201 -0.46 2.06 7.88
C VAL A 201 0.66 3.08 7.98
N ARG A 202 0.91 3.59 9.19
CA ARG A 202 2.02 4.49 9.52
C ARG A 202 3.11 3.76 10.29
N ASP A 203 4.22 4.47 10.52
CA ASP A 203 5.32 4.01 11.37
C ASP A 203 5.88 2.63 10.96
N LEU A 204 6.07 2.45 9.66
CA LEU A 204 6.66 1.22 9.11
C LEU A 204 8.18 1.25 9.25
N ASP A 205 8.73 0.12 9.69
CA ASP A 205 10.15 -0.17 9.64
C ASP A 205 10.52 -0.84 8.30
N ALA A 206 9.68 -1.77 7.84
CA ALA A 206 9.86 -2.47 6.58
C ALA A 206 8.53 -2.94 5.97
N CYS A 207 8.48 -2.99 4.64
CA CYS A 207 7.40 -3.57 3.86
C CYS A 207 8.02 -4.42 2.75
N ARG A 208 7.51 -5.64 2.57
CA ARG A 208 7.97 -6.54 1.51
C ARG A 208 6.81 -7.24 0.83
N TRP A 209 6.76 -7.07 -0.49
CA TRP A 209 5.87 -7.76 -1.40
C TRP A 209 6.61 -8.92 -2.05
N THR A 210 5.91 -10.06 -2.14
CA THR A 210 6.32 -11.15 -3.03
C THR A 210 5.12 -11.72 -3.76
N VAL A 211 5.39 -12.28 -4.94
CA VAL A 211 4.36 -12.75 -5.87
C VAL A 211 4.62 -14.20 -6.23
N LEU A 212 3.55 -15.00 -6.28
CA LEU A 212 3.58 -16.39 -6.73
C LEU A 212 2.98 -16.48 -8.14
N PRO A 213 3.77 -16.81 -9.18
CA PRO A 213 3.28 -16.88 -10.55
C PRO A 213 2.50 -18.16 -10.82
N LYS A 214 1.63 -18.13 -11.83
CA LYS A 214 0.78 -19.27 -12.22
C LYS A 214 1.53 -20.37 -12.98
N THR A 215 2.56 -20.00 -13.74
CA THR A 215 3.15 -20.83 -14.80
C THR A 215 4.11 -21.93 -14.33
N ASN A 216 4.43 -22.03 -13.04
CA ASN A 216 5.46 -22.96 -12.56
C ASN A 216 4.89 -24.08 -11.67
N ASP A 217 5.04 -25.33 -12.10
CA ASP A 217 4.80 -26.55 -11.30
C ASP A 217 5.77 -26.70 -10.09
N GLY A 218 6.60 -25.69 -9.83
CA GLY A 218 7.49 -25.54 -8.67
C GLY A 218 7.68 -24.07 -8.28
N ALA A 219 6.62 -23.25 -8.40
CA ALA A 219 6.66 -21.80 -8.30
C ALA A 219 7.43 -21.27 -7.08
N GLU A 220 8.45 -20.46 -7.35
CA GLU A 220 9.20 -19.69 -6.37
C GLU A 220 8.54 -18.32 -6.18
N TRP A 221 8.62 -17.79 -4.97
CA TRP A 221 8.18 -16.43 -4.65
C TRP A 221 9.15 -15.42 -5.25
N MET A 222 8.64 -14.47 -6.04
CA MET A 222 9.47 -13.44 -6.67
C MET A 222 9.24 -12.08 -6.02
N GLU A 223 10.28 -11.24 -6.02
CA GLU A 223 10.27 -9.88 -5.47
C GLU A 223 10.01 -8.80 -6.53
N ALA A 224 10.08 -9.18 -7.81
CA ALA A 224 9.72 -8.36 -8.95
C ALA A 224 8.92 -9.21 -9.94
N TRP A 225 7.88 -8.63 -10.53
CA TRP A 225 7.04 -9.32 -11.50
C TRP A 225 6.31 -8.31 -12.40
N GLU A 226 6.56 -8.41 -13.70
CA GLU A 226 5.88 -7.61 -14.72
C GLU A 226 4.83 -8.48 -15.42
N ALA A 227 3.59 -8.46 -14.92
CA ALA A 227 2.52 -9.30 -15.50
C ALA A 227 2.17 -8.89 -16.94
N ARG A 228 2.46 -7.64 -17.32
CA ARG A 228 2.19 -7.09 -18.65
C ARG A 228 2.87 -7.93 -19.74
N ASP A 229 4.14 -8.24 -19.54
CA ASP A 229 4.95 -8.98 -20.52
C ASP A 229 4.48 -10.42 -20.67
N LEU A 230 4.04 -11.02 -19.56
CA LEU A 230 3.64 -12.42 -19.51
C LEU A 230 2.14 -12.63 -19.78
N ARG A 231 1.35 -11.55 -19.78
CA ARG A 231 -0.13 -11.58 -19.85
C ARG A 231 -0.74 -12.54 -18.81
N GLU A 232 -0.07 -12.69 -17.67
CA GLU A 232 -0.42 -13.64 -16.62
C GLU A 232 -0.55 -12.95 -15.27
N PHE A 233 -1.72 -13.11 -14.66
CA PHE A 233 -1.91 -12.73 -13.26
C PHE A 233 -1.20 -13.71 -12.34
N PRO A 234 -0.70 -13.21 -11.19
CA PRO A 234 -0.22 -14.10 -10.16
C PRO A 234 -1.35 -14.99 -9.62
N VAL A 235 -0.96 -16.02 -8.87
CA VAL A 235 -1.88 -16.88 -8.11
C VAL A 235 -2.11 -16.29 -6.73
N ALA A 236 -1.06 -15.76 -6.12
CA ALA A 236 -1.11 -15.15 -4.82
C ALA A 236 -0.07 -14.04 -4.68
N VAL A 237 -0.40 -13.07 -3.83
CA VAL A 237 0.47 -11.98 -3.40
C VAL A 237 0.67 -12.10 -1.90
N ARG A 238 1.91 -12.00 -1.45
CA ARG A 238 2.25 -12.00 -0.02
C ARG A 238 2.80 -10.64 0.36
N LEU A 239 2.32 -10.12 1.48
CA LEU A 239 2.79 -8.90 2.09
C LEU A 239 3.32 -9.22 3.50
N VAL A 240 4.55 -8.81 3.77
CA VAL A 240 5.11 -8.83 5.12
C VAL A 240 5.41 -7.39 5.53
N LEU A 241 4.81 -6.96 6.64
CA LEU A 241 5.01 -5.62 7.22
C LEU A 241 5.62 -5.74 8.61
N TRP A 242 6.50 -4.80 8.94
CA TRP A 242 7.03 -4.57 10.27
C TRP A 242 6.81 -3.11 10.64
N THR A 243 6.23 -2.87 11.80
CA THR A 243 6.07 -1.52 12.37
C THR A 243 7.21 -1.24 13.35
N ARG A 244 7.55 0.03 13.57
CA ARG A 244 8.59 0.39 14.56
C ARG A 244 8.14 0.11 16.00
N LYS A 245 6.83 0.04 16.25
CA LYS A 245 6.24 -0.40 17.52
C LYS A 245 6.42 -1.90 17.81
N GLY A 246 6.91 -2.68 16.84
CA GLY A 246 7.23 -4.10 16.98
C GLY A 246 6.12 -5.04 16.49
N GLY A 247 5.07 -4.49 15.89
CA GLY A 247 4.06 -5.26 15.17
C GLY A 247 4.66 -5.90 13.92
N ARG A 248 4.26 -7.14 13.66
CA ARG A 248 4.62 -7.86 12.45
C ARG A 248 3.41 -8.61 11.91
N VAL A 249 3.11 -8.40 10.64
CA VAL A 249 2.07 -9.12 9.92
C VAL A 249 2.64 -9.80 8.69
N ASP A 250 2.03 -10.92 8.33
CA ASP A 250 2.39 -11.76 7.19
C ASP A 250 1.08 -12.21 6.55
N TRP A 251 0.66 -11.47 5.53
CA TRP A 251 -0.60 -11.68 4.85
C TRP A 251 -0.38 -12.33 3.49
N LEU A 252 -1.24 -13.29 3.18
CA LEU A 252 -1.30 -13.97 1.91
C LEU A 252 -2.67 -13.70 1.28
N PHE A 253 -2.67 -13.17 0.07
CA PHE A 253 -3.86 -12.85 -0.70
C PHE A 253 -3.89 -13.72 -1.95
N GLU A 254 -4.94 -14.53 -2.08
CA GLU A 254 -5.24 -15.19 -3.35
C GLU A 254 -5.85 -14.17 -4.29
N THR A 255 -5.39 -14.14 -5.53
CA THR A 255 -5.87 -13.20 -6.53
C THR A 255 -7.05 -13.79 -7.28
N ALA A 256 -8.17 -13.06 -7.29
CA ALA A 256 -9.33 -13.40 -8.09
C ALA A 256 -9.37 -12.48 -9.30
N VAL A 257 -9.28 -13.06 -10.50
CA VAL A 257 -9.30 -12.30 -11.75
C VAL A 257 -10.73 -12.24 -12.25
N VAL A 258 -11.31 -11.04 -12.26
CA VAL A 258 -12.61 -10.79 -12.86
C VAL A 258 -12.39 -10.52 -14.35
N VAL A 259 -12.86 -11.44 -15.20
CA VAL A 259 -12.90 -11.20 -16.65
C VAL A 259 -14.09 -10.30 -16.92
N GLU A 260 -13.86 -9.08 -17.41
CA GLU A 260 -14.93 -8.24 -17.93
C GLU A 260 -15.50 -8.91 -19.19
N GLY A 261 -16.61 -9.64 -19.01
CA GLY A 261 -17.24 -10.45 -20.03
C GLY A 261 -18.67 -10.00 -20.31
N MET A 262 -18.86 -9.50 -21.54
CA MET A 262 -20.08 -9.48 -22.40
C MET A 262 -21.34 -8.76 -21.91
#